data_AF-A0A2H9NVN0-F1
#
_entry.id   AF-A0A2H9NVN0-F1
#
_cell.length_a   1.000
_cell.length_b   1.000
_cell.length_c   1.000
_cell.angle_alpha   90.00
_cell.angle_beta   90.00
_cell.angle_gamma   90.00
#
_symmetry.space_group_name_H-M   'P 1'
#
loop_
_entity.id
_entity.type
_entity.pdbx_description
1 polymer ?
#
loop_
_entity_poly.entity_id
_entity_poly.type
_entity_poly.pdbx_seq_one_letter_code
_entity_poly.pdbx_strand_id
1 'polypeptide(L)'
;MKEKTLLIVNIFLGIVAVLLFLNLMHIRFPSAGKALAALDPAEPVCIVSYRGEHGMVEDIPQCCFDVQKLRACKRVIDEVVVGETAKSVDWSCYVRDTEDALHYLINQKTAAYCKNEGFRIP
;
A
#
# COMPACT_ATOMS: atom_id res chain seq x y z
N MET A 1 -26.68 36.21 -21.28
CA MET A 1 -25.39 36.06 -20.55
C MET A 1 -25.58 35.87 -19.05
N LYS A 2 -26.39 36.70 -18.37
CA LYS A 2 -26.56 36.65 -16.89
C LYS A 2 -27.07 35.30 -16.33
N GLU A 3 -28.01 34.64 -17.02
CA GLU A 3 -28.59 33.37 -16.54
C GLU A 3 -27.59 32.21 -16.50
N LYS A 4 -26.71 32.12 -17.50
CA LYS A 4 -25.65 31.09 -17.54
C LYS A 4 -24.66 31.28 -16.39
N THR A 5 -24.32 32.52 -16.06
CA THR A 5 -23.44 32.85 -14.94
C THR A 5 -24.07 32.48 -13.60
N LEU A 6 -25.35 32.77 -13.39
CA LEU A 6 -26.08 32.40 -12.16
C LEU A 6 -26.17 30.88 -11.97
N LEU A 7 -26.41 30.14 -13.05
CA LEU A 7 -26.46 28.69 -13.00
C LEU A 7 -25.11 28.07 -12.62
N ILE A 8 -24.01 28.58 -13.19
CA ILE A 8 -22.65 28.15 -12.85
C ILE A 8 -22.36 28.43 -11.37
N VAL A 9 -22.66 29.63 -10.89
CA VAL A 9 -22.44 30.01 -9.49
C VAL A 9 -23.21 29.11 -8.53
N ASN A 10 -24.47 28.78 -8.83
CA ASN A 10 -25.27 27.87 -8.01
C ASN A 10 -24.69 26.45 -7.97
N ILE A 11 -24.19 25.94 -9.09
CA ILE A 11 -23.53 24.62 -9.12
C ILE A 11 -22.29 24.63 -8.23
N PHE A 12 -21.44 25.66 -8.35
CA PHE A 12 -20.27 25.81 -7.49
C PHE A 12 -20.64 25.94 -6.01
N LEU A 13 -21.68 26.71 -5.67
CA LEU A 13 -22.18 26.81 -4.30
C LEU A 13 -22.65 25.45 -3.78
N GLY A 14 -23.36 24.68 -4.61
CA GLY A 14 -23.80 23.33 -4.27
C GLY A 14 -22.62 22.40 -3.98
N ILE A 15 -21.58 22.43 -4.82
CA ILE A 15 -20.36 21.64 -4.62
C ILE A 15 -19.66 22.04 -3.30
N VAL A 16 -19.52 23.34 -3.04
CA VAL A 16 -18.91 23.83 -1.79
C VAL A 16 -19.72 23.43 -0.57
N ALA A 17 -21.05 23.51 -0.64
CA ALA A 17 -21.94 23.08 0.45
C ALA A 17 -21.79 21.58 0.75
N VAL A 18 -21.69 20.74 -0.28
CA VAL A 18 -21.43 19.30 -0.12
C VAL A 18 -20.06 19.05 0.51
N LEU A 19 -19.01 19.72 0.05
CA LEU A 19 -17.67 19.58 0.62
C LEU A 19 -17.62 19.99 2.10
N LEU A 20 -18.30 21.10 2.46
CA LEU A 20 -18.42 21.54 3.85
C LEU A 20 -19.19 20.54 4.70
N PHE A 21 -20.29 19.98 4.17
CA PHE A 21 -21.07 18.97 4.87
C PHE A 21 -20.26 17.69 5.15
N LEU A 22 -19.49 17.22 4.17
CA LEU A 22 -18.61 16.07 4.32
C LEU A 22 -17.50 16.33 5.36
N ASN A 23 -16.96 17.55 5.37
CA ASN A 23 -15.98 17.98 6.37
C ASN A 23 -16.58 17.97 7.79
N LEU A 24 -17.81 18.47 7.93
CA LEU A 24 -18.53 18.51 9.21
C LEU A 24 -18.75 17.10 9.78
N MET A 25 -19.05 16.13 8.91
CA MET A 25 -19.22 14.72 9.27
C MET A 25 -17.89 13.99 9.56
N HIS A 26 -16.75 14.68 9.58
CA HIS A 26 -15.42 14.08 9.78
C HIS A 26 -15.12 12.92 8.82
N ILE A 27 -15.76 12.91 7.64
CA ILE A 27 -15.50 11.91 6.61
C ILE A 27 -14.13 12.23 6.03
N ARG A 28 -13.10 11.55 6.56
CA ARG A 28 -11.76 11.59 5.99
C ARG A 28 -11.80 10.82 4.68
N PHE A 29 -11.72 11.54 3.57
CA PHE A 29 -11.49 10.88 2.28
C PHE A 29 -10.18 10.08 2.38
N PRO A 30 -10.21 8.76 2.05
CA PRO A 30 -8.98 8.01 1.94
C PRO A 30 -8.10 8.69 0.89
N SER A 31 -6.80 8.81 1.15
CA SER A 31 -5.87 9.27 0.12
C SER A 31 -5.97 8.35 -1.10
N ALA A 32 -5.69 8.88 -2.30
CA ALA A 32 -5.79 8.10 -3.54
C ALA A 32 -5.05 6.74 -3.45
N GLY A 33 -3.90 6.70 -2.77
CA GLY A 33 -3.17 5.44 -2.52
C GLY A 33 -3.89 4.45 -1.59
N LYS A 34 -4.62 4.92 -0.58
CA LYS A 34 -5.42 4.05 0.30
C LYS A 34 -6.65 3.51 -0.41
N ALA A 35 -7.29 4.33 -1.25
CA ALA A 35 -8.41 3.89 -2.07
C ALA A 35 -7.98 2.82 -3.07
N LEU A 36 -6.82 3.01 -3.73
CA LEU A 36 -6.27 2.03 -4.66
C LEU A 36 -5.95 0.68 -3.98
N ALA A 37 -5.33 0.72 -2.79
CA ALA A 37 -5.02 -0.48 -2.02
C ALA A 37 -6.28 -1.22 -1.51
N ALA A 38 -7.37 -0.51 -1.23
CA ALA A 38 -8.64 -1.12 -0.83
C ALA A 38 -9.38 -1.80 -2.00
N LEU A 39 -9.13 -1.33 -3.23
CA LEU A 39 -9.72 -1.88 -4.46
C LEU A 39 -8.89 -3.02 -5.06
N ASP A 40 -7.67 -3.24 -4.58
CA ASP A 40 -6.77 -4.30 -5.06
C ASP A 40 -7.24 -5.68 -4.55
N PRO A 41 -7.67 -6.60 -5.45
CA PRO A 41 -8.13 -7.92 -5.08
C PRO A 41 -7.01 -8.86 -4.65
N ALA A 42 -5.73 -8.51 -4.85
CA ALA A 42 -4.61 -9.35 -4.46
C ALA A 42 -4.64 -9.63 -2.94
N GLU A 43 -4.16 -10.78 -2.50
CA GLU A 43 -3.96 -11.04 -1.07
C GLU A 43 -2.71 -10.32 -0.57
N PRO A 44 -2.62 -9.90 0.70
CA PRO A 44 -1.35 -9.42 1.25
C PRO A 44 -0.32 -10.56 1.23
N VAL A 45 0.83 -10.31 0.62
CA VAL A 45 1.93 -11.27 0.50
C VAL A 45 3.13 -10.77 1.29
N CYS A 46 3.72 -11.66 2.07
CA CYS A 46 5.03 -11.48 2.67
C CYS A 46 5.84 -12.76 2.57
N ILE A 47 6.99 -12.68 1.91
CA ILE A 47 7.89 -13.81 1.69
C ILE A 47 9.26 -13.42 2.26
N VAL A 48 9.82 -14.27 3.09
CA VAL A 48 11.21 -14.17 3.50
C VAL A 48 12.07 -14.96 2.52
N SER A 49 13.15 -14.36 2.05
CA SER A 49 14.10 -14.98 1.14
C SER A 49 15.50 -14.93 1.75
N TYR A 50 16.15 -16.08 1.84
CA TYR A 50 17.52 -16.22 2.33
C TYR A 50 18.26 -17.29 1.55
N ARG A 51 19.38 -16.94 0.90
CA ARG A 51 20.19 -17.87 0.10
C ARG A 51 19.39 -18.66 -0.94
N GLY A 52 18.40 -18.01 -1.57
CA GLY A 52 17.53 -18.63 -2.57
C GLY A 52 16.40 -19.49 -2.01
N GLU A 53 16.31 -19.68 -0.69
CA GLU A 53 15.15 -20.32 -0.06
C GLU A 53 14.06 -19.30 0.23
N HIS A 54 12.81 -19.64 -0.08
CA HIS A 54 11.65 -18.79 0.11
C HIS A 54 10.69 -19.40 1.14
N GLY A 55 10.29 -18.60 2.13
CA GLY A 55 9.29 -18.96 3.12
C GLY A 55 8.19 -17.92 3.21
N MET A 56 6.93 -18.35 3.28
CA MET A 56 5.79 -17.45 3.46
C MET A 56 5.64 -17.07 4.94
N VAL A 57 5.46 -15.79 5.21
CA VAL A 57 5.13 -15.28 6.55
C VAL A 57 3.64 -14.95 6.56
N GLU A 58 2.85 -15.79 7.24
CA GLU A 58 1.39 -15.64 7.30
C GLU A 58 0.95 -14.48 8.21
N ASP A 59 1.74 -14.20 9.26
CA ASP A 59 1.49 -13.10 10.18
C ASP A 59 2.00 -11.77 9.58
N ILE A 60 1.09 -11.07 8.90
CA ILE A 60 1.38 -9.77 8.26
C ILE A 60 1.85 -8.72 9.28
N PRO A 61 1.24 -8.52 10.47
CA PRO A 61 1.80 -7.67 11.51
C PRO A 61 3.26 -7.97 11.86
N GLN A 62 3.61 -9.25 12.04
CA GLN A 62 4.98 -9.67 12.31
C GLN A 62 5.91 -9.32 11.12
N CYS A 63 5.46 -9.57 9.89
CA CYS A 63 6.19 -9.17 8.69
C CYS A 63 6.45 -7.65 8.66
N CYS A 64 5.43 -6.82 8.93
CA CYS A 64 5.59 -5.37 8.99
C CYS A 64 6.60 -4.95 10.07
N PHE A 65 6.57 -5.61 11.23
CA PHE A 65 7.49 -5.37 12.33
C PHE A 65 8.94 -5.69 11.98
N ASP A 66 9.17 -6.70 11.16
CA ASP A 66 10.51 -7.06 10.71
C ASP A 66 10.99 -6.19 9.55
N VAL A 67 10.12 -5.87 8.59
CA VAL A 67 10.44 -5.00 7.45
C VAL A 67 10.88 -3.61 7.90
N GLN A 68 10.21 -3.02 8.91
CA GLN A 68 10.60 -1.68 9.40
C GLN A 68 12.00 -1.61 10.02
N LYS A 69 12.60 -2.75 10.39
CA LYS A 69 13.97 -2.82 10.93
C LYS A 69 15.03 -2.82 9.83
N LEU A 70 14.62 -3.01 8.57
CA LEU A 70 15.50 -3.06 7.42
C LEU A 70 15.90 -1.65 6.98
N ARG A 71 16.99 -1.54 6.23
CA ARG A 71 17.58 -0.25 5.86
C ARG A 71 17.02 0.33 4.57
N ALA A 72 16.66 -0.53 3.63
CA ALA A 72 16.25 -0.13 2.30
C ALA A 72 15.19 -1.08 1.75
N CYS A 73 14.36 -0.54 0.87
CA CYS A 73 13.45 -1.30 0.03
C CYS A 73 13.66 -0.87 -1.43
N LYS A 74 13.74 -1.84 -2.32
CA LYS A 74 13.82 -1.63 -3.77
C LYS A 74 12.56 -2.17 -4.41
N ARG A 75 12.05 -1.48 -5.42
CA ARG A 75 10.92 -1.98 -6.20
C ARG A 75 11.38 -3.12 -7.09
N VAL A 76 10.73 -4.27 -6.98
CA VAL A 76 11.01 -5.48 -7.75
C VAL A 76 9.65 -6.05 -8.13
N ILE A 77 9.27 -5.93 -9.40
CA ILE A 77 8.01 -6.47 -9.92
C ILE A 77 8.34 -7.87 -10.41
N ASP A 78 7.97 -8.89 -9.63
CA ASP A 78 8.31 -10.28 -9.92
C ASP A 78 7.23 -11.25 -9.39
N GLU A 79 7.31 -12.50 -9.80
CA GLU A 79 6.49 -13.59 -9.27
C GLU A 79 7.39 -14.63 -8.60
N VAL A 80 7.17 -14.86 -7.31
CA VAL A 80 7.94 -15.81 -6.52
C VAL A 80 7.08 -17.03 -6.25
N VAL A 81 7.62 -18.21 -6.55
CA VAL A 81 6.96 -19.49 -6.27
C VAL A 81 7.31 -19.93 -4.85
N VAL A 82 6.30 -20.07 -4.01
CA VAL A 82 6.42 -20.64 -2.66
C VAL A 82 5.53 -21.87 -2.59
N GLY A 83 6.16 -23.04 -2.43
CA GLY A 83 5.47 -24.33 -2.56
C GLY A 83 4.92 -24.53 -3.98
N GLU A 84 3.60 -24.61 -4.10
CA GLU A 84 2.87 -24.80 -5.38
C GLU A 84 2.19 -23.52 -5.88
N THR A 85 2.38 -22.39 -5.19
CA THR A 85 1.68 -21.14 -5.50
C THR A 85 2.66 -20.06 -5.97
N ALA A 86 2.36 -19.43 -7.10
CA ALA A 86 3.02 -18.22 -7.55
C ALA A 86 2.37 -17.01 -6.87
N LYS A 87 3.19 -16.13 -6.28
CA LYS A 87 2.73 -14.90 -5.63
C LYS A 87 3.48 -13.71 -6.22
N SER A 88 2.73 -12.69 -6.60
CA SER A 88 3.31 -11.43 -7.10
C SER A 88 3.88 -10.61 -5.94
N VAL A 89 5.09 -10.09 -6.14
CA VAL A 89 5.79 -9.19 -5.21
C VAL A 89 6.15 -7.89 -5.93
N ASP A 90 6.15 -6.79 -5.18
CA ASP A 90 6.40 -5.44 -5.71
C ASP A 90 7.66 -4.78 -5.12
N TRP A 91 8.08 -5.25 -3.94
CA TRP A 91 9.16 -4.66 -3.16
C TRP A 91 10.04 -5.75 -2.56
N SER A 92 11.35 -5.55 -2.59
CA SER A 92 12.35 -6.33 -1.87
C SER A 92 13.03 -5.42 -0.85
N CYS A 93 12.87 -5.72 0.43
CA CYS A 93 13.45 -4.98 1.54
C CYS A 93 14.60 -5.77 2.18
N TYR A 94 15.68 -5.09 2.52
CA TYR A 94 16.92 -5.71 2.99
C TYR A 94 17.77 -4.78 3.86
N VAL A 95 18.72 -5.37 4.60
CA VAL A 95 19.78 -4.61 5.29
C VAL A 95 20.94 -4.30 4.34
N ARG A 96 21.25 -5.23 3.43
CA ARG A 96 22.31 -5.14 2.42
C ARG A 96 21.82 -5.81 1.13
N ASP A 97 22.07 -5.18 -0.01
CA ASP A 97 21.67 -5.68 -1.33
C ASP A 97 22.64 -6.78 -1.82
N THR A 98 22.50 -7.99 -1.27
CA THR A 98 23.32 -9.15 -1.62
C THR A 98 22.48 -10.41 -1.52
N GLU A 99 22.63 -11.37 -2.44
CA GLU A 99 21.83 -12.61 -2.48
C GLU A 99 21.93 -13.46 -1.19
N ASP A 100 23.05 -13.35 -0.46
CA ASP A 100 23.26 -14.02 0.83
C ASP A 100 22.64 -13.29 2.03
N ALA A 101 21.98 -12.16 1.82
CA ALA A 101 21.29 -11.42 2.87
C ALA A 101 19.85 -11.91 3.04
N LEU A 102 19.26 -11.54 4.17
CA LEU A 102 17.84 -11.71 4.42
C LEU A 102 17.06 -10.65 3.64
N HIS A 103 16.20 -11.08 2.73
CA HIS A 103 15.29 -10.24 1.97
C HIS A 103 13.85 -10.49 2.41
N TYR A 104 13.06 -9.43 2.55
CA TYR A 104 11.61 -9.51 2.69
C TYR A 104 10.97 -9.02 1.40
N LEU A 105 10.26 -9.91 0.73
CA LEU A 105 9.54 -9.63 -0.51
C LEU A 105 8.07 -9.40 -0.16
N ILE A 106 7.58 -8.19 -0.43
CA ILE A 106 6.21 -7.79 -0.11
C ILE A 106 5.53 -7.20 -1.34
N ASN A 107 4.22 -7.40 -1.44
CA ASN A 107 3.43 -6.74 -2.46
C ASN A 107 2.92 -5.37 -1.99
N GLN A 108 2.32 -4.62 -2.91
CA GLN A 108 1.79 -3.30 -2.66
C GLN A 108 0.72 -3.30 -1.57
N LYS A 109 -0.09 -4.36 -1.47
CA LYS A 109 -1.14 -4.48 -0.45
C LYS A 109 -0.56 -4.63 0.95
N THR A 110 0.45 -5.48 1.14
CA THR A 110 1.19 -5.58 2.41
C THR A 110 1.85 -4.26 2.77
N ALA A 111 2.52 -3.60 1.81
CA ALA A 111 3.15 -2.30 2.05
C ALA A 111 2.13 -1.24 2.49
N ALA A 112 0.94 -1.22 1.88
CA ALA A 112 -0.15 -0.32 2.25
C ALA A 112 -0.71 -0.64 3.65
N TYR A 113 -0.90 -1.92 3.97
CA TYR A 113 -1.32 -2.37 5.29
C TYR A 113 -0.36 -1.88 6.37
N CYS A 114 0.95 -2.15 6.22
CA CYS A 114 1.95 -1.74 7.20
C CYS A 114 1.94 -0.20 7.42
N LYS A 115 1.84 0.58 6.34
CA LYS A 115 1.76 2.05 6.43
C LYS A 115 0.48 2.52 7.13
N ASN A 116 -0.63 1.84 6.95
CA ASN A 116 -1.90 2.18 7.61
C ASN A 116 -1.87 1.89 9.11
N GLU A 117 -1.21 0.81 9.52
CA GLU A 117 -1.01 0.43 10.93
C GLU A 117 0.12 1.24 11.61
N GLY A 118 0.81 2.13 10.87
CA GLY A 118 1.81 3.04 11.42
C GLY A 118 3.25 2.51 11.40
N PHE A 119 3.50 1.37 10.76
CA PHE A 119 4.87 0.88 10.53
C PHE A 119 5.59 1.75 9.50
N ARG A 120 6.90 1.95 9.71
CA ARG A 120 7.76 2.73 8.81
C ARG A 120 8.51 1.80 7.88
N ILE A 121 7.94 1.54 6.70
CA ILE A 121 8.65 0.83 5.62
C ILE A 121 9.58 1.83 4.91
N PRO A 122 10.88 1.50 4.73
CA PRO A 122 11.86 2.31 3.99
C PRO A 122 11.45 2.69 2.56
#